data_AF-A0A3D1RK54-F1
#
_entry.id   AF-A0A3D1RK54-F1
#
_cell.length_a   1.000
_cell.length_b   1.000
_cell.length_c   1.000
_cell.angle_alpha   90.00
_cell.angle_beta   90.00
_cell.angle_gamma   90.00
#
_symmetry.space_group_name_H-M   'P 1'
#
loop_
_entity.id
_entity.type
_entity.pdbx_description
1 polymer ?
#
loop_
_entity_poly.entity_id
_entity_poly.type
_entity_poly.pdbx_seq_one_letter_code
_entity_poly.pdbx_strand_id
1 'polypeptide(L)' 'MVIEAFDKSLYATVEDSMFALEEIPKVQLKSQNFDEILPTEPKKIYIPQMVHPFKRQSFEKFIEKQNLKITQVP' A
#
# COMPACT_ATOMS: atom_id res chain seq x y z
N MET A 1 -8.08 -0.63 33.72
CA MET A 1 -7.27 -1.86 33.57
C MET A 1 -6.99 -2.07 32.09
N VAL A 2 -5.83 -2.62 31.70
CA VAL A 2 -5.52 -2.95 30.30
C VAL A 2 -5.73 -4.44 30.08
N ILE A 3 -6.38 -4.80 28.97
CA ILE A 3 -6.78 -6.16 28.61
C ILE A 3 -6.24 -6.46 27.21
N GLU A 4 -5.55 -7.58 27.05
CA GLU A 4 -5.16 -8.14 25.75
C GLU A 4 -6.08 -9.31 25.42
N ALA A 5 -6.76 -9.26 24.28
CA ALA A 5 -7.62 -10.33 23.79
C ALA A 5 -6.82 -11.36 22.96
N PHE A 6 -7.43 -12.52 22.67
CA PHE A 6 -6.76 -13.61 21.93
C PHE A 6 -6.36 -13.24 20.50
N ASP A 7 -7.00 -12.23 19.92
CA ASP A 7 -6.71 -11.64 18.62
C ASP A 7 -5.59 -10.57 18.68
N LYS A 8 -4.98 -10.36 19.86
CA LYS A 8 -3.99 -9.31 20.18
C LYS A 8 -4.55 -7.89 20.16
N SER A 9 -5.87 -7.74 20.13
CA SER A 9 -6.49 -6.42 20.32
C SER A 9 -6.33 -5.97 21.77
N LEU A 10 -5.97 -4.69 21.95
CA LEU A 10 -5.78 -4.09 23.26
C LEU A 10 -7.01 -3.26 23.64
N TYR A 11 -7.45 -3.39 24.88
CA TYR A 11 -8.57 -2.65 25.44
C TYR A 11 -8.19 -2.02 26.77
N ALA A 12 -8.75 -0.85 27.06
CA ALA A 12 -8.65 -0.20 28.35
C ALA A 12 -10.04 -0.04 28.98
N THR A 13 -10.14 -0.37 30.25
CA THR A 13 -11.31 -0.06 31.07
C THR A 13 -11.01 1.11 31.98
N VAL A 14 -11.86 2.13 31.92
CA VAL A 14 -11.85 3.30 32.82
C VAL A 14 -13.25 3.41 33.40
N GLU A 15 -13.35 3.31 34.73
CA GLU A 15 -14.64 3.19 35.43
C GLU A 15 -15.47 2.04 34.84
N ASP A 16 -16.68 2.33 34.33
CA ASP A 16 -17.58 1.35 33.72
C ASP A 16 -17.52 1.36 32.17
N SER A 17 -16.60 2.13 31.58
CA SER A 17 -16.47 2.27 30.12
C SER A 17 -15.30 1.47 29.57
N MET A 18 -15.54 0.81 28.43
CA MET A 18 -14.53 0.04 27.69
C MET A 18 -14.13 0.78 26.42
N PHE A 19 -12.81 0.96 26.23
CA PHE A 19 -12.22 1.63 25.09
C PHE A 19 -11.28 0.69 24.34
N ALA A 20 -11.32 0.72 23.01
CA ALA A 20 -10.33 0.06 22.17
C ALA A 20 -9.05 0.91 22.13
N LEU A 21 -7.89 0.26 22.26
CA LEU A 21 -6.58 0.90 22.17
C LEU A 21 -5.99 0.65 20.78
N GLU A 22 -5.52 1.72 20.15
CA GLU A 22 -4.77 1.67 18.90
C GLU A 22 -3.29 1.91 19.18
N GLU A 23 -2.40 1.09 18.61
CA GLU A 23 -0.96 1.26 18.77
C GLU A 23 -0.47 2.42 17.88
N ILE A 24 0.13 3.43 18.52
CA ILE A 24 0.74 4.58 17.83
C ILE A 24 2.23 4.29 17.58
N PRO A 25 2.76 4.54 16.37
CA PRO A 25 4.17 4.35 16.08
C PRO A 25 5.07 5.23 16.97
N LYS A 26 6.23 4.68 17.39
CA LYS A 26 7.19 5.40 18.26
C LYS A 26 7.75 6.68 17.66
N VAL A 27 7.86 6.75 16.33
CA VAL A 27 8.32 7.92 15.59
C VAL A 27 7.34 8.17 14.47
N GLN A 28 6.72 9.35 14.49
CA GLN A 28 5.84 9.82 13.45
C GLN A 28 6.40 11.12 12.90
N LEU A 29 6.71 11.17 11.59
CA LEU A 29 7.31 12.34 10.96
C LEU A 29 6.34 13.53 10.87
N LYS A 30 5.03 13.25 10.81
CA LYS A 30 3.94 14.24 10.72
C LYS A 30 2.76 13.81 11.56
N SER A 31 2.30 14.65 12.48
CA SER A 31 1.12 14.43 13.29
C SER A 31 -0.15 14.48 12.44
N GLN A 32 -0.99 13.46 12.54
CA GLN A 32 -2.27 13.43 11.82
C GLN A 32 -3.26 14.51 12.29
N ASN A 33 -3.18 14.91 13.56
CA ASN A 33 -4.13 15.86 14.16
C ASN A 33 -3.70 17.32 14.03
N PHE A 34 -2.40 17.57 13.87
CA PHE A 34 -1.85 18.92 13.95
C PHE A 34 -1.13 19.37 12.68
N ASP A 35 -0.59 18.44 11.87
CA ASP A 35 0.14 18.80 10.65
C ASP A 35 -0.75 18.68 9.42
N GLU A 36 -0.55 19.59 8.46
CA GLU A 36 -1.18 19.50 7.15
C GLU A 36 -0.55 18.35 6.34
N ILE A 37 -1.33 17.31 6.10
CA ILE A 37 -0.95 16.17 5.27
C ILE A 37 -1.08 16.61 3.81
N LEU A 38 0.01 17.17 3.25
CA LEU A 38 0.04 17.50 1.83
C LEU A 38 -0.12 16.23 0.98
N PRO A 39 -1.01 16.24 -0.03
CA PRO A 39 -1.12 15.13 -0.96
C PRO A 39 0.21 14.95 -1.67
N THR A 40 0.77 13.74 -1.60
CA THR A 40 2.00 13.44 -2.33
C THR A 40 1.63 13.17 -3.77
N GLU A 41 1.97 14.09 -4.67
CA GLU A 41 1.81 13.83 -6.09
C GLU A 41 2.68 12.63 -6.49
N PRO A 42 2.12 11.65 -7.23
CA PRO A 42 2.90 10.54 -7.71
C PRO A 42 3.98 11.07 -8.66
N LYS A 43 5.25 10.79 -8.36
CA LYS A 43 6.35 11.15 -9.26
C LYS A 43 6.13 10.45 -10.60
N LYS A 44 6.13 11.22 -11.68
CA LYS A 44 6.10 10.67 -13.04
C LYS A 44 7.35 9.82 -13.25
N ILE A 45 7.15 8.51 -13.36
CA ILE A 45 8.22 7.56 -13.68
C ILE A 45 8.55 7.76 -15.17
N TYR A 46 9.79 8.14 -15.48
CA TYR A 46 10.23 8.23 -16.87
C TYR A 46 10.33 6.83 -17.48
N ILE A 47 9.52 6.58 -18.51
CA ILE A 47 9.61 5.37 -19.33
C ILE A 47 10.44 5.73 -20.57
N PRO A 48 11.62 5.09 -20.76
CA PRO A 48 12.43 5.32 -21.95
C PRO A 48 11.66 5.04 -23.23
N GLN A 49 11.94 5.85 -24.27
CA GLN A 49 11.37 5.62 -25.59
C GLN A 49 11.86 4.28 -26.17
N MET A 50 10.95 3.48 -26.72
CA MET A 50 11.28 2.23 -27.42
C MET A 50 11.72 2.51 -28.86
N VAL A 51 12.91 3.11 -29.02
CA VAL A 51 13.40 3.58 -30.33
C VAL A 51 14.02 2.45 -31.17
N HIS A 52 14.40 1.32 -30.56
CA HIS A 52 15.07 0.24 -31.29
C HIS A 52 14.07 -0.73 -31.97
N PRO A 53 14.15 -0.91 -33.30
CA PRO A 53 13.22 -1.76 -34.05
C PRO A 53 13.18 -3.22 -33.55
N PHE A 54 14.34 -3.80 -33.24
CA PHE A 54 14.44 -5.19 -32.78
C PHE A 54 13.87 -5.39 -31.36
N LYS A 55 14.01 -4.39 -30.49
CA LYS A 55 13.47 -4.43 -29.12
C LYS A 55 11.95 -4.26 -29.11
N ARG A 56 11.40 -3.53 -30.09
CA ARG A 56 9.95 -3.41 -30.27
C ARG A 56 9.30 -4.73 -30.64
N GLN A 57 9.84 -5.42 -31.65
CA GLN A 57 9.29 -6.71 -32.10
C GLN A 57 9.37 -7.78 -31.02
N SER A 58 10.44 -7.83 -30.23
CA SER A 58 10.53 -8.78 -29.12
C SER A 58 9.55 -8.46 -27.99
N PHE A 59 9.28 -7.18 -27.72
CA PHE A 59 8.28 -6.75 -26.75
C PHE A 59 6.85 -7.10 -27.19
N GLU A 60 6.49 -6.86 -28.45
CA GLU A 60 5.16 -7.19 -29.00
C GLU A 60 4.87 -8.70 -28.86
N LYS A 61 5.82 -9.56 -29.25
CA LYS A 61 5.71 -11.02 -29.07
C LYS A 61 5.58 -11.44 -27.60
N PHE A 62 6.25 -10.73 -26.69
CA PHE A 62 6.13 -10.99 -25.26
C PHE A 62 4.72 -10.65 -24.73
N ILE A 63 4.15 -9.51 -25.14
CA ILE A 63 2.81 -9.08 -24.76
C ILE A 63 1.75 -10.10 -25.24
N GLU A 64 1.82 -10.53 -26.50
CA GLU A 64 0.93 -11.57 -27.03
C GLU A 64 0.96 -12.84 -26.17
N LYS A 65 2.16 -13.29 -25.79
CA LYS A 65 2.34 -14.47 -24.94
C LYS A 65 1.78 -14.27 -23.53
N GLN A 66 1.87 -13.07 -22.95
CA GLN A 66 1.32 -12.79 -21.62
C GLN A 66 -0.22 -12.73 -21.65
N ASN A 67 -0.81 -12.08 -22.66
CA ASN A 67 -2.26 -11.99 -22.80
C ASN A 67 -2.90 -13.38 -22.93
N LEU A 68 -2.29 -14.28 -23.70
CA LEU A 68 -2.75 -15.67 -23.81
C LEU A 68 -2.74 -16.40 -22.47
N LYS A 69 -1.77 -16.13 -21.59
CA LYS A 69 -1.73 -16.72 -20.26
C LYS A 69 -2.81 -16.16 -19.34
N ILE A 70 -3.06 -14.86 -19.39
CA ILE A 70 -4.08 -14.20 -18.56
C ILE A 70 -5.48 -14.70 -18.94
N THR A 71 -5.78 -14.83 -20.24
CA THR A 71 -7.06 -15.35 -20.72
C THR A 71 -7.26 -16.84 -20.44
N GLN A 72 -6.18 -17.59 -20.22
CA GLN A 72 -6.22 -19.02 -19.91
C GLN A 72 -6.34 -19.33 -18.41
N VAL A 73 -6.33 -18.33 -17.54
CA VAL A 73 -6.64 -18.50 -16.12
C VAL A 73 -8.13 -18.15 -15.92
N PRO A 74 -8.97 -19.08 -15.44
CA PRO A 74 -10.40 -18.84 -15.21
C PRO A 74 -10.67 -17.86 -14.07
#